data_AF-A0A2V9V124-F1
#
_entry.id   AF-A0A2V9V124-F1
#
_cell.length_a   1.000
_cell.length_b   1.000
_cell.length_c   1.000
_cell.angle_alpha   90.00
_cell.angle_beta   90.00
_cell.angle_gamma   90.00
#
_symmetry.space_group_name_H-M   'P 1'
#
loop_
_entity.id
_entity.type
_entity.pdbx_description
1 polymer ?
#
loop_
_entity_poly.entity_id
_entity_poly.type
_entity_poly.pdbx_seq_one_letter_code
_entity_poly.pdbx_strand_id
1 'polypeptide(L)'
;MSAGTLLIRADASVSSGTGHVMRCLALAQAWQAAGGSVKAVLAESTSAIEERLREEAIEVVRVDATPTSEQDAELTAQLALGAQAQSVGIDGYGFDSDYQKAIKHHGLRVLMIDDHVHADHYSADLVLNQNAHAEENLYRSREPYTRLLLGPRYAMLRREFASWRDWKREISSTARRILITMGGSDPDNFTLRVLKAQPMVERESLEIVVVIGGSNPHELSLHEAAAALGTQVNLRMLKNAANMPELMAWADAAVSGAGTTCWEMCFLGLPALLVDLAENQLPVAQRLDELGVAHHIGSSQDCSSAIFAAELTRLLASVETRRNMSSRGRELVDGRGASRVCDALLGRGLRMRRARESDCRLLWEWANEPGVRASAFSQRAIGWEEHTRWFYGKLADESCMILIGEVDEGRPVGQVRINAMVNRKAEIDLSVALDSRGSGYGSLLLEAALHEAFESGRIDTVHAYIRPENQASARAFEKAGFSPQGKKEVRGVMALHYCRELPVRRGYMKDVARSG
;
A
#
# COMPACT_ATOMS: atom_id res chain seq x y z
N MET A 1 0.84 14.87 18.58
CA MET A 1 -0.13 15.84 18.03
C MET A 1 -1.17 15.06 17.25
N SER A 2 -2.47 15.34 17.46
CA SER A 2 -3.58 14.74 16.69
C SER A 2 -3.49 15.16 15.22
N ALA A 3 -3.93 14.28 14.32
CA ALA A 3 -3.89 14.48 12.88
C ALA A 3 -4.77 15.65 12.35
N GLY A 4 -5.60 16.31 13.17
CA GLY A 4 -6.49 17.38 12.68
C GLY A 4 -7.50 16.89 11.63
N THR A 5 -8.05 17.79 10.82
CA THR A 5 -9.08 17.43 9.81
C THR A 5 -8.45 17.12 8.45
N LEU A 6 -8.86 16.02 7.82
CA LEU A 6 -8.63 15.72 6.40
C LEU A 6 -9.93 15.95 5.63
N LEU A 7 -9.88 16.73 4.56
CA LEU A 7 -10.97 16.82 3.60
C LEU A 7 -10.68 15.88 2.43
N ILE A 8 -11.66 15.08 2.03
CA ILE A 8 -11.58 14.18 0.88
C ILE A 8 -12.59 14.65 -0.15
N ARG A 9 -12.17 14.88 -1.38
CA ARG A 9 -13.02 15.17 -2.52
C ARG A 9 -12.91 14.01 -3.53
N ALA A 10 -13.99 13.26 -3.65
CA ALA A 10 -14.11 12.16 -4.60
C ALA A 10 -15.58 11.97 -4.96
N ASP A 11 -15.87 11.35 -6.09
CA ASP A 11 -17.24 11.06 -6.51
C ASP A 11 -17.45 9.57 -6.75
N ALA A 12 -18.71 9.15 -6.64
CA ALA A 12 -19.13 7.80 -7.01
C ALA A 12 -20.47 7.86 -7.74
N SER A 13 -20.52 7.25 -8.92
CA SER A 13 -21.77 7.09 -9.68
C SER A 13 -21.84 5.68 -10.26
N VAL A 14 -22.96 5.33 -10.90
CA VAL A 14 -23.08 4.04 -11.59
C VAL A 14 -22.08 3.93 -12.74
N SER A 15 -21.83 5.04 -13.45
CA SER A 15 -20.91 5.09 -14.59
C SER A 15 -19.44 5.16 -14.18
N SER A 16 -19.09 5.99 -13.19
CA SER A 16 -17.70 6.09 -12.71
C SER A 16 -17.31 4.96 -11.73
N GLY A 17 -18.31 4.23 -11.21
CA GLY A 17 -18.12 3.22 -10.18
C GLY A 17 -17.87 3.82 -8.80
N THR A 18 -17.51 2.95 -7.85
CA THR A 18 -17.32 3.33 -6.43
C THR A 18 -15.87 3.32 -5.99
N GLY A 19 -14.94 3.00 -6.89
CA GLY A 19 -13.53 2.73 -6.58
C GLY A 19 -12.82 3.90 -5.89
N HIS A 20 -13.00 5.13 -6.39
CA HIS A 20 -12.40 6.34 -5.85
C HIS A 20 -12.81 6.56 -4.39
N VAL A 21 -14.12 6.57 -4.11
CA VAL A 21 -14.61 6.78 -2.74
C VAL A 21 -14.19 5.64 -1.81
N MET A 22 -14.23 4.38 -2.25
CA MET A 22 -13.84 3.23 -1.41
C MET A 22 -12.34 3.19 -1.10
N ARG A 23 -11.49 3.65 -2.02
CA ARG A 23 -10.05 3.82 -1.77
C ARG A 23 -9.79 5.00 -0.83
N CYS A 24 -10.47 6.11 -1.03
CA CYS A 24 -10.44 7.26 -0.12
C CYS A 24 -10.94 6.90 1.29
N LEU A 25 -11.91 5.99 1.42
CA LEU A 25 -12.35 5.47 2.71
C LEU A 25 -11.19 4.81 3.47
N ALA A 26 -10.33 4.03 2.81
CA ALA A 26 -9.15 3.45 3.45
C ALA A 26 -8.20 4.52 4.00
N LEU A 27 -8.00 5.63 3.27
CA LEU A 27 -7.24 6.77 3.75
C LEU A 27 -7.91 7.46 4.94
N ALA A 28 -9.23 7.69 4.86
CA ALA A 28 -10.01 8.27 5.94
C ALA A 28 -9.89 7.46 7.23
N GLN A 29 -9.97 6.13 7.11
CA GLN A 29 -9.83 5.23 8.24
C GLN A 29 -8.43 5.28 8.86
N ALA A 30 -7.37 5.37 8.05
CA ALA A 30 -6.00 5.57 8.54
C ALA A 30 -5.82 6.93 9.23
N TRP A 31 -6.44 7.99 8.71
CA TRP A 31 -6.43 9.32 9.30
C TRP A 31 -7.12 9.36 10.67
N GLN A 32 -8.30 8.74 10.79
CA GLN A 32 -9.00 8.56 12.06
C GLN A 32 -8.17 7.77 13.06
N ALA A 33 -7.48 6.70 12.62
CA ALA A 33 -6.57 5.94 13.48
C ALA A 33 -5.36 6.77 13.97
N ALA A 34 -4.96 7.80 13.22
CA ALA A 34 -3.98 8.80 13.65
C ALA A 34 -4.57 9.90 14.57
N GLY A 35 -5.84 9.77 14.95
CA GLY A 35 -6.55 10.68 15.84
C GLY A 35 -7.09 11.94 15.17
N GLY A 36 -7.27 11.92 13.84
CA GLY A 36 -7.84 13.02 13.06
C GLY A 36 -9.33 12.84 12.78
N SER A 37 -9.98 13.90 12.30
CA SER A 37 -11.35 13.88 11.78
C SER A 37 -11.33 13.91 10.25
N VAL A 38 -12.41 13.44 9.61
CA VAL A 38 -12.50 13.41 8.14
C VAL A 38 -13.83 13.97 7.68
N LYS A 39 -13.79 14.78 6.63
CA LYS A 39 -14.96 15.23 5.87
C LYS A 39 -14.86 14.74 4.43
N ALA A 40 -15.91 14.10 3.92
CA ALA A 40 -16.02 13.68 2.52
C ALA A 40 -16.93 14.65 1.77
N VAL A 41 -16.40 15.27 0.73
CA VAL A 41 -17.09 16.19 -0.18
C VAL A 41 -17.39 15.44 -1.48
N LEU A 42 -18.68 15.37 -1.82
CA LEU A 42 -19.18 14.61 -2.97
C LEU A 42 -20.05 15.53 -3.83
N ALA A 43 -19.72 15.69 -5.11
CA ALA A 43 -20.59 16.33 -6.12
C ALA A 43 -21.54 15.31 -6.74
N GLU A 44 -21.09 14.07 -6.88
CA GLU A 44 -21.88 12.90 -7.31
C GLU A 44 -21.69 11.74 -6.33
N SER A 45 -22.79 11.10 -5.95
CA SER A 45 -22.78 9.99 -4.99
C SER A 45 -23.98 9.07 -5.21
N THR A 46 -23.94 7.91 -4.55
CA THR A 46 -25.09 7.02 -4.38
C THR A 46 -25.42 6.90 -2.89
N SER A 47 -26.67 6.61 -2.57
CA SER A 47 -27.12 6.43 -1.17
C SER A 47 -26.30 5.38 -0.41
N ALA A 48 -25.95 4.27 -1.07
CA ALA A 48 -25.10 3.21 -0.48
C ALA A 48 -23.70 3.72 -0.10
N ILE A 49 -23.11 4.62 -0.90
CA ILE A 49 -21.79 5.19 -0.62
C ILE A 49 -21.86 6.17 0.55
N GLU A 50 -22.86 7.04 0.58
CA GLU A 50 -23.01 7.97 1.69
C GLU A 50 -23.29 7.25 3.02
N GLU A 51 -24.10 6.20 3.00
CA GLU A 51 -24.35 5.36 4.17
C GLU A 51 -23.05 4.71 4.67
N ARG A 52 -22.27 4.09 3.77
CA ARG A 52 -20.98 3.48 4.11
C ARG A 52 -20.00 4.47 4.75
N LEU A 53 -19.95 5.71 4.26
CA LEU A 53 -19.10 6.75 4.86
C LEU A 53 -19.59 7.16 6.25
N ARG A 54 -20.91 7.33 6.43
CA ARG A 54 -21.50 7.71 7.74
C ARG A 54 -21.31 6.62 8.80
N GLU A 55 -21.37 5.34 8.43
CA GLU A 55 -21.06 4.21 9.33
C GLU A 55 -19.65 4.29 9.92
N GLU A 56 -18.71 4.90 9.18
CA GLU A 56 -17.33 5.11 9.62
C GLU A 56 -17.16 6.45 10.36
N ALA A 57 -18.26 7.10 10.77
CA ALA A 57 -18.28 8.41 11.41
C ALA A 57 -17.56 9.50 10.57
N ILE A 58 -17.68 9.43 9.24
CA ILE A 58 -17.20 10.45 8.32
C ILE A 58 -18.34 11.42 8.03
N GLU A 59 -18.08 12.72 8.17
CA GLU A 59 -19.03 13.76 7.80
C GLU A 59 -19.13 13.83 6.27
N VAL A 60 -20.33 13.63 5.73
CA VAL A 60 -20.60 13.69 4.28
C VAL A 60 -21.20 15.05 3.94
N VAL A 61 -20.56 15.77 3.02
CA VAL A 61 -21.00 17.08 2.52
C VAL A 61 -21.27 16.95 1.01
N ARG A 62 -22.49 17.29 0.60
CA ARG A 62 -22.86 17.38 -0.82
C ARG A 62 -22.54 18.78 -1.34
N VAL A 63 -21.88 18.85 -2.48
CA VAL A 63 -21.67 20.12 -3.18
C VAL A 63 -22.56 20.20 -4.42
N ASP A 64 -23.19 21.34 -4.60
CA ASP A 64 -24.01 21.65 -5.78
C ASP A 64 -23.13 22.37 -6.82
N ALA A 65 -22.29 21.58 -7.49
CA ALA A 65 -21.43 22.03 -8.57
C ALA A 65 -21.20 20.88 -9.54
N THR A 66 -20.94 21.21 -10.80
CA THR A 66 -20.48 20.21 -11.77
C THR A 66 -19.15 19.62 -11.26
N PRO A 67 -19.03 18.29 -11.15
CA PRO A 67 -17.79 17.64 -10.74
C PRO A 67 -16.59 18.18 -11.51
N THR A 68 -15.49 18.42 -10.80
CA THR A 68 -14.20 18.84 -11.33
C THR A 68 -14.18 20.21 -12.04
N SER A 69 -15.26 20.99 -11.93
CA SER A 69 -15.30 22.37 -12.41
C SER A 69 -14.51 23.33 -11.51
N GLU A 70 -14.22 24.53 -12.02
CA GLU A 70 -13.61 25.61 -11.23
C GLU A 70 -14.45 25.95 -9.99
N GLN A 71 -15.78 25.96 -10.12
CA GLN A 71 -16.69 26.18 -8.99
C GLN A 71 -16.58 25.07 -7.94
N ASP A 72 -16.46 23.80 -8.36
CA ASP A 72 -16.23 22.67 -7.45
C ASP A 72 -14.89 22.82 -6.72
N ALA A 73 -13.82 23.22 -7.42
CA ALA A 73 -12.51 23.45 -6.82
C ALA A 73 -12.55 24.55 -5.73
N GLU A 74 -13.20 25.67 -6.04
CA GLU A 74 -13.34 26.80 -5.11
C GLU A 74 -14.19 26.42 -3.90
N LEU A 75 -15.33 25.75 -4.09
CA LEU A 75 -16.16 25.26 -2.98
C LEU A 75 -15.41 24.25 -2.11
N THR A 76 -14.66 23.33 -2.74
CA THR A 76 -13.82 22.36 -2.03
C THR A 76 -12.77 23.06 -1.17
N ALA A 77 -12.11 24.09 -1.70
CA ALA A 77 -11.14 24.89 -0.95
C ALA A 77 -11.79 25.65 0.21
N GLN A 78 -12.94 26.28 -0.01
CA GLN A 78 -13.69 27.00 1.03
C GLN A 78 -14.14 26.07 2.17
N LEU A 79 -14.65 24.88 1.84
CA LEU A 79 -15.01 23.85 2.82
C LEU A 79 -13.79 23.37 3.61
N ALA A 80 -12.64 23.22 2.96
CA ALA A 80 -11.40 22.83 3.63
C ALA A 80 -10.93 23.92 4.61
N LEU A 81 -10.96 25.19 4.20
CA LEU A 81 -10.62 26.32 5.07
C LEU A 81 -11.58 26.44 6.25
N GLY A 82 -12.89 26.35 6.00
CA GLY A 82 -13.93 26.41 7.04
C GLY A 82 -13.83 25.27 8.05
N ALA A 83 -13.37 24.09 7.62
CA ALA A 83 -13.11 22.94 8.47
C ALA A 83 -11.71 22.95 9.13
N GLN A 84 -10.90 23.99 8.86
CA GLN A 84 -9.48 24.07 9.24
C GLN A 84 -8.72 22.80 8.87
N ALA A 85 -8.96 22.29 7.66
CA ALA A 85 -8.36 21.07 7.16
C ALA A 85 -6.84 21.22 7.04
N GLN A 86 -6.10 20.24 7.54
CA GLN A 86 -4.65 20.17 7.38
C GLN A 86 -4.26 19.76 5.97
N SER A 87 -5.12 19.01 5.29
CA SER A 87 -4.87 18.51 3.93
C SER A 87 -6.18 18.23 3.21
N VAL A 88 -6.11 18.27 1.88
CA VAL A 88 -7.17 17.89 0.96
C VAL A 88 -6.69 16.72 0.12
N GLY A 89 -7.39 15.59 0.18
CA GLY A 89 -7.20 14.45 -0.72
C GLY A 89 -8.20 14.51 -1.86
N ILE A 90 -7.74 14.45 -3.10
CA ILE A 90 -8.60 14.44 -4.29
C ILE A 90 -8.38 13.14 -5.08
N ASP A 91 -9.45 12.49 -5.53
CA ASP A 91 -9.40 11.20 -6.23
C ASP A 91 -10.48 11.09 -7.32
N GLY A 92 -10.04 11.00 -8.57
CA GLY A 92 -10.91 10.92 -9.74
C GLY A 92 -10.21 11.38 -11.03
N TYR A 93 -10.77 11.01 -12.18
CA TYR A 93 -10.13 11.22 -13.49
C TYR A 93 -10.22 12.66 -14.01
N GLY A 94 -11.11 13.49 -13.48
CA GLY A 94 -11.26 14.89 -13.93
C GLY A 94 -10.50 15.92 -13.09
N PHE A 95 -9.81 15.52 -12.02
CA PHE A 95 -9.04 16.45 -11.19
C PHE A 95 -7.72 16.81 -11.88
N ASP A 96 -7.77 17.82 -12.74
CA ASP A 96 -6.67 18.26 -13.59
C ASP A 96 -5.69 19.23 -12.89
N SER A 97 -4.78 19.80 -13.68
CA SER A 97 -3.78 20.77 -13.22
C SER A 97 -4.41 22.02 -12.61
N ASP A 98 -5.51 22.51 -13.17
CA ASP A 98 -6.13 23.77 -12.76
C ASP A 98 -6.94 23.59 -11.48
N TYR A 99 -7.61 22.44 -11.32
CA TYR A 99 -8.27 22.06 -10.07
C TYR A 99 -7.26 21.98 -8.91
N GLN A 100 -6.10 21.35 -9.14
CA GLN A 100 -5.02 21.27 -8.15
C GLN A 100 -4.52 22.67 -7.76
N LYS A 101 -4.26 23.55 -8.75
CA LYS A 101 -3.79 24.92 -8.51
C LYS A 101 -4.82 25.75 -7.76
N ALA A 102 -6.11 25.63 -8.09
CA ALA A 102 -7.18 26.36 -7.41
C ALA A 102 -7.16 26.08 -5.90
N ILE A 103 -7.07 24.81 -5.49
CA ILE A 103 -6.95 24.45 -4.07
C ILE A 103 -5.64 24.96 -3.47
N LYS A 104 -4.52 24.83 -4.20
CA LYS A 104 -3.19 25.27 -3.73
C LYS A 104 -3.08 26.78 -3.53
N HIS A 105 -3.79 27.60 -4.31
CA HIS A 105 -3.82 29.07 -4.14
C HIS A 105 -4.33 29.49 -2.75
N HIS A 106 -5.14 28.66 -2.10
CA HIS A 106 -5.62 28.88 -0.73
C HIS A 106 -4.62 28.41 0.35
N GLY A 107 -3.40 28.02 -0.03
CA GLY A 107 -2.37 27.56 0.89
C GLY A 107 -2.59 26.16 1.47
N LEU A 108 -3.56 25.42 0.93
CA LEU A 108 -3.90 24.07 1.38
C LEU A 108 -2.89 23.05 0.88
N ARG A 109 -2.64 22.02 1.71
CA ARG A 109 -1.82 20.87 1.31
C ARG A 109 -2.67 19.88 0.53
N VAL A 110 -2.21 19.44 -0.64
CA VAL A 110 -2.97 18.58 -1.56
C VAL A 110 -2.30 17.22 -1.73
N LEU A 111 -3.08 16.16 -1.56
CA LEU A 111 -2.78 14.81 -2.05
C LEU A 111 -3.64 14.54 -3.28
N MET A 112 -3.00 14.31 -4.42
CA MET A 112 -3.64 13.83 -5.63
C MET A 112 -3.51 12.31 -5.71
N ILE A 113 -4.64 11.59 -5.81
CA ILE A 113 -4.64 10.15 -6.05
C ILE A 113 -4.90 9.92 -7.54
N ASP A 114 -3.96 9.23 -8.18
CA ASP A 114 -3.85 9.15 -9.62
C ASP A 114 -3.60 7.69 -10.06
N ASP A 115 -4.24 7.28 -11.15
CA ASP A 115 -4.13 5.92 -11.69
C ASP A 115 -3.52 5.86 -13.10
N HIS A 116 -3.54 6.97 -13.85
CA HIS A 116 -3.27 6.97 -15.29
C HIS A 116 -2.61 8.24 -15.83
N VAL A 117 -2.08 9.09 -14.94
CA VAL A 117 -1.24 10.25 -15.29
C VAL A 117 -2.01 11.26 -16.16
N HIS A 118 -3.19 11.68 -15.71
CA HIS A 118 -4.11 12.47 -16.54
C HIS A 118 -3.93 13.99 -16.46
N ALA A 119 -3.22 14.50 -15.46
CA ALA A 119 -2.98 15.94 -15.37
C ALA A 119 -1.77 16.35 -16.21
N ASP A 120 -1.92 17.40 -17.02
CA ASP A 120 -0.83 17.99 -17.81
C ASP A 120 0.35 18.44 -16.94
N HIS A 121 0.07 18.90 -15.72
CA HIS A 121 1.07 19.31 -14.73
C HIS A 121 0.57 19.09 -13.30
N TYR A 122 1.36 18.39 -12.48
CA TYR A 122 1.02 18.13 -11.08
C TYR A 122 1.54 19.22 -10.16
N SER A 123 0.63 19.94 -9.51
CA SER A 123 0.95 20.97 -8.50
C SER A 123 0.64 20.51 -7.06
N ALA A 124 0.19 19.27 -6.88
CA ALA A 124 -0.08 18.69 -5.57
C ALA A 124 1.21 18.49 -4.74
N ASP A 125 1.12 18.57 -3.41
CA ASP A 125 2.25 18.31 -2.51
C ASP A 125 2.65 16.83 -2.54
N LEU A 126 1.66 15.96 -2.64
CA LEU A 126 1.82 14.51 -2.78
C LEU A 126 1.03 14.02 -3.99
N VAL A 127 1.63 13.12 -4.77
CA VAL A 127 0.91 12.32 -5.77
C VAL A 127 1.02 10.85 -5.38
N LEU A 128 -0.11 10.19 -5.20
CA LEU A 128 -0.20 8.76 -4.94
C LEU A 128 -0.64 8.04 -6.20
N ASN A 129 0.20 7.13 -6.68
CA ASN A 129 -0.22 6.11 -7.62
C ASN A 129 0.19 4.75 -7.07
N GLN A 130 -0.80 4.00 -6.59
CA GLN A 130 -0.60 2.70 -5.94
C GLN A 130 -0.35 1.55 -6.93
N ASN A 131 -0.44 1.80 -8.24
CA ASN A 131 -0.44 0.75 -9.24
C ASN A 131 0.97 0.20 -9.50
N ALA A 132 1.06 -1.09 -9.82
CA ALA A 132 2.34 -1.81 -9.97
C ALA A 132 3.20 -1.34 -11.15
N HIS A 133 2.62 -0.61 -12.10
CA HIS A 133 3.29 -0.01 -13.25
C HIS A 133 3.70 1.46 -13.00
N ALA A 134 3.38 2.01 -11.82
CA ALA A 134 3.66 3.41 -11.51
C ALA A 134 5.16 3.65 -11.34
N GLU A 135 5.71 4.53 -12.16
CA GLU A 135 7.12 4.88 -12.18
C GLU A 135 7.30 6.41 -12.20
N GLU A 136 8.43 6.90 -11.66
CA GLU A 136 8.69 8.35 -11.55
C GLU A 136 8.77 9.05 -12.92
N ASN A 137 9.20 8.32 -13.95
CA ASN A 137 9.29 8.79 -15.33
C ASN A 137 7.93 9.16 -15.96
N LEU A 138 6.82 8.70 -15.38
CA LEU A 138 5.47 9.05 -15.81
C LEU A 138 5.08 10.45 -15.32
N TYR A 139 5.54 10.83 -14.13
CA TYR A 139 5.19 12.10 -13.47
C TYR A 139 6.24 13.20 -13.73
N ARG A 140 6.76 13.33 -14.95
CA ARG A 140 7.82 14.33 -15.26
C ARG A 140 7.35 15.77 -15.13
N SER A 141 6.11 16.04 -15.54
CA SER A 141 5.50 17.37 -15.46
C SER A 141 4.89 17.57 -14.08
N ARG A 142 5.72 18.02 -13.13
CA ARG A 142 5.30 18.27 -11.75
C ARG A 142 6.11 19.39 -11.12
N GLU A 143 5.58 19.95 -10.05
CA GLU A 143 6.32 20.90 -9.23
C GLU A 143 7.54 20.24 -8.55
N PRO A 144 8.67 20.96 -8.38
CA PRO A 144 9.89 20.40 -7.77
C PRO A 144 9.69 19.89 -6.34
N TYR A 145 8.70 20.43 -5.63
CA TYR A 145 8.38 20.02 -4.26
C TYR A 145 7.48 18.78 -4.19
N THR A 146 6.81 18.41 -5.29
CA THR A 146 5.86 17.30 -5.34
C THR A 146 6.56 15.98 -5.03
N ARG A 147 6.11 15.31 -3.97
CA ARG A 147 6.61 14.00 -3.59
C ARG A 147 5.70 12.91 -4.16
N LEU A 148 6.31 11.96 -4.85
CA LEU A 148 5.61 10.80 -5.41
C LEU A 148 5.57 9.64 -4.41
N LEU A 149 4.39 9.04 -4.26
CA LEU A 149 4.12 7.84 -3.47
C LEU A 149 3.71 6.74 -4.46
N LEU A 150 4.68 5.99 -4.97
CA LEU A 150 4.47 5.09 -6.11
C LEU A 150 4.51 3.61 -5.73
N GLY A 151 3.63 2.85 -6.36
CA GLY A 151 3.60 1.40 -6.35
C GLY A 151 2.84 0.76 -5.18
N PRO A 152 2.71 -0.58 -5.20
CA PRO A 152 1.77 -1.31 -4.34
C PRO A 152 2.12 -1.27 -2.84
N ARG A 153 3.33 -0.83 -2.48
CA ARG A 153 3.70 -0.51 -1.09
C ARG A 153 2.83 0.61 -0.49
N TYR A 154 2.19 1.43 -1.33
CA TYR A 154 1.25 2.48 -0.92
C TYR A 154 -0.21 2.09 -1.16
N ALA A 155 -0.50 0.83 -1.55
CA ALA A 155 -1.87 0.37 -1.75
C ALA A 155 -2.72 0.57 -0.48
N MET A 156 -3.80 1.33 -0.63
CA MET A 156 -4.66 1.70 0.49
C MET A 156 -5.74 0.65 0.68
N LEU A 157 -5.54 -0.21 1.69
CA LEU A 157 -6.51 -1.23 2.08
C LEU A 157 -7.35 -0.72 3.25
N ARG A 158 -8.65 -1.04 3.23
CA ARG A 158 -9.58 -0.67 4.30
C ARG A 158 -9.24 -1.40 5.60
N ARG A 159 -9.66 -0.83 6.75
CA ARG A 159 -9.31 -1.31 8.10
C ARG A 159 -9.71 -2.76 8.38
N GLU A 160 -10.72 -3.26 7.68
CA GLU A 160 -11.22 -4.64 7.72
C GLU A 160 -10.10 -5.64 7.37
N PHE A 161 -9.12 -5.25 6.56
CA PHE A 161 -7.95 -6.07 6.22
C PHE A 161 -6.85 -6.04 7.28
N ALA A 162 -6.88 -5.10 8.24
CA ALA A 162 -5.79 -4.91 9.19
C ALA A 162 -5.58 -6.12 10.11
N SER A 163 -6.66 -6.79 10.53
CA SER A 163 -6.61 -8.00 11.37
C SER A 163 -6.04 -9.22 10.64
N TRP A 164 -5.94 -9.16 9.31
CA TRP A 164 -5.47 -10.27 8.47
C TRP A 164 -3.98 -10.19 8.14
N ARG A 165 -3.25 -9.20 8.67
CA ARG A 165 -1.83 -8.98 8.34
C ARG A 165 -0.94 -10.19 8.66
N ASP A 166 -1.19 -10.83 9.79
CA ASP A 166 -0.43 -12.01 10.23
C ASP A 166 -1.05 -13.33 9.76
N TRP A 167 -2.21 -13.28 9.11
CA TRP A 167 -2.86 -14.45 8.55
C TRP A 167 -2.01 -15.05 7.41
N LYS A 168 -2.05 -16.37 7.29
CA LYS A 168 -1.30 -17.11 6.27
C LYS A 168 -2.26 -17.93 5.43
N ARG A 169 -2.20 -17.71 4.12
CA ARG A 169 -2.98 -18.51 3.18
C ARG A 169 -2.44 -19.93 3.12
N GLU A 170 -3.36 -20.87 3.32
CA GLU A 170 -3.14 -22.27 2.99
C GLU A 170 -3.66 -22.53 1.57
N ILE A 171 -2.82 -23.14 0.73
CA ILE A 171 -3.19 -23.47 -0.64
C ILE A 171 -3.74 -24.90 -0.66
N SER A 172 -5.04 -25.02 -0.90
CA SER A 172 -5.69 -26.32 -1.02
C SER A 172 -5.09 -27.14 -2.17
N SER A 173 -4.91 -28.45 -1.94
CA SER A 173 -4.54 -29.42 -2.97
C SER A 173 -5.61 -29.54 -4.06
N THR A 174 -6.88 -29.29 -3.70
CA THR A 174 -8.03 -29.30 -4.61
C THR A 174 -8.78 -27.98 -4.47
N ALA A 175 -8.63 -27.08 -5.44
CA ALA A 175 -9.36 -25.82 -5.44
C ALA A 175 -10.80 -26.02 -5.89
N ARG A 176 -11.75 -25.57 -5.08
CA ARG A 176 -13.20 -25.67 -5.35
C ARG A 176 -13.96 -24.40 -5.03
N ARG A 177 -13.38 -23.50 -4.24
CA ARG A 177 -14.02 -22.28 -3.76
C ARG A 177 -13.60 -21.10 -4.63
N ILE A 178 -14.56 -20.49 -5.31
CA ILE A 178 -14.33 -19.42 -6.27
C ILE A 178 -15.03 -18.15 -5.79
N LEU A 179 -14.30 -17.05 -5.76
CA LEU A 179 -14.85 -15.71 -5.56
C LEU A 179 -14.95 -14.99 -6.91
N ILE A 180 -16.13 -14.51 -7.27
CA ILE A 180 -16.33 -13.70 -8.48
C ILE A 180 -16.71 -12.29 -8.05
N THR A 181 -15.98 -11.28 -8.54
CA THR A 181 -16.32 -9.87 -8.29
C THR A 181 -15.78 -8.96 -9.39
N MET A 182 -16.65 -8.19 -10.04
CA MET A 182 -16.24 -7.24 -11.10
C MET A 182 -16.09 -5.80 -10.57
N GLY A 183 -15.97 -5.64 -9.25
CA GLY A 183 -15.92 -4.34 -8.59
C GLY A 183 -17.30 -3.74 -8.31
N GLY A 184 -17.35 -2.41 -8.25
CA GLY A 184 -18.48 -1.66 -7.69
C GLY A 184 -19.74 -1.59 -8.55
N SER A 185 -19.60 -1.55 -9.88
CA SER A 185 -20.71 -1.26 -10.80
C SER A 185 -20.92 -2.29 -11.92
N ASP A 186 -19.87 -2.92 -12.46
CA ASP A 186 -19.96 -3.90 -13.56
C ASP A 186 -20.93 -3.48 -14.69
N PRO A 187 -20.73 -2.30 -15.31
CA PRO A 187 -21.71 -1.72 -16.22
C PRO A 187 -22.01 -2.59 -17.45
N ASP A 188 -21.02 -3.36 -17.93
CA ASP A 188 -21.14 -4.24 -19.09
C ASP A 188 -21.66 -5.65 -18.74
N ASN A 189 -22.03 -5.87 -17.48
CA ASN A 189 -22.56 -7.13 -16.97
C ASN A 189 -21.63 -8.34 -17.24
N PHE A 190 -20.32 -8.15 -17.05
CA PHE A 190 -19.35 -9.21 -17.27
C PHE A 190 -19.56 -10.36 -16.28
N THR A 191 -20.09 -10.08 -15.08
CA THR A 191 -20.50 -11.11 -14.11
C THR A 191 -21.49 -12.10 -14.74
N LEU A 192 -22.46 -11.64 -15.54
CA LEU A 192 -23.40 -12.54 -16.24
C LEU A 192 -22.69 -13.47 -17.22
N ARG A 193 -21.68 -12.98 -17.93
CA ARG A 193 -20.89 -13.79 -18.87
C ARG A 193 -20.12 -14.88 -18.14
N VAL A 194 -19.54 -14.55 -16.99
CA VAL A 194 -18.87 -15.52 -16.10
C VAL A 194 -19.85 -16.60 -15.64
N LEU A 195 -21.05 -16.21 -15.17
CA LEU A 195 -22.08 -17.15 -14.75
C LEU A 195 -22.51 -18.09 -15.89
N LYS A 196 -22.69 -17.56 -17.10
CA LYS A 196 -23.05 -18.35 -18.29
C LYS A 196 -21.94 -19.30 -18.74
N ALA A 197 -20.68 -18.99 -18.45
CA ALA A 197 -19.55 -19.84 -18.77
C ALA A 197 -19.34 -20.98 -17.77
N GLN A 198 -19.98 -20.90 -16.60
CA GLN A 198 -19.78 -21.85 -15.51
C GLN A 198 -20.01 -23.33 -15.89
N PRO A 199 -21.00 -23.70 -16.72
CA PRO A 199 -21.18 -25.09 -17.15
C PRO A 199 -20.03 -25.66 -17.99
N MET A 200 -19.15 -24.80 -18.54
CA MET A 200 -18.00 -25.20 -19.35
C MET A 200 -16.74 -25.44 -18.51
N VAL A 201 -16.77 -25.14 -17.21
CA VAL A 201 -15.62 -25.32 -16.31
C VAL A 201 -15.52 -26.78 -15.91
N GLU A 202 -14.40 -27.44 -16.25
CA GLU A 202 -14.21 -28.88 -16.03
C GLU A 202 -13.76 -29.16 -14.58
N ARG A 203 -14.63 -28.83 -13.62
CA ARG A 203 -14.43 -29.12 -12.19
C ARG A 203 -15.74 -29.45 -11.49
N GLU A 204 -15.72 -30.54 -10.74
CA GLU A 204 -16.86 -30.99 -9.93
C GLU A 204 -16.94 -30.25 -8.59
N SER A 205 -18.17 -30.11 -8.09
CA SER A 205 -18.46 -29.62 -6.74
C SER A 205 -17.89 -28.23 -6.45
N LEU A 206 -18.04 -27.29 -7.41
CA LEU A 206 -17.62 -25.91 -7.21
C LEU A 206 -18.56 -25.18 -6.25
N GLU A 207 -17.96 -24.46 -5.32
CA GLU A 207 -18.62 -23.50 -4.44
C GLU A 207 -18.25 -22.10 -4.92
N ILE A 208 -19.26 -21.30 -5.23
CA ILE A 208 -19.08 -20.00 -5.87
C ILE A 208 -19.73 -18.94 -4.99
N VAL A 209 -18.97 -17.91 -4.65
CA VAL A 209 -19.51 -16.68 -4.09
C VAL A 209 -19.35 -15.57 -5.11
N VAL A 210 -20.48 -14.98 -5.52
CA VAL A 210 -20.52 -13.79 -6.37
C VAL A 210 -20.74 -12.57 -5.48
N VAL A 211 -19.82 -11.60 -5.54
CA VAL A 211 -19.99 -10.32 -4.85
C VAL A 211 -20.25 -9.23 -5.89
N ILE A 212 -21.46 -8.68 -5.84
CA ILE A 212 -21.88 -7.52 -6.65
C ILE A 212 -21.80 -6.24 -5.82
N GLY A 213 -21.28 -5.17 -6.40
CA GLY A 213 -21.23 -3.87 -5.75
C GLY A 213 -22.62 -3.24 -5.60
N GLY A 214 -22.75 -2.29 -4.66
CA GLY A 214 -24.03 -1.62 -4.37
C GLY A 214 -24.60 -0.82 -5.54
N SER A 215 -23.78 -0.46 -6.52
CA SER A 215 -24.15 0.33 -7.71
C SER A 215 -24.33 -0.53 -8.97
N ASN A 216 -24.34 -1.85 -8.86
CA ASN A 216 -24.53 -2.75 -10.01
C ASN A 216 -26.00 -2.70 -10.51
N PRO A 217 -26.26 -2.32 -11.77
CA PRO A 217 -27.62 -2.18 -12.30
C PRO A 217 -28.25 -3.52 -12.76
N HIS A 218 -27.48 -4.61 -12.78
CA HIS A 218 -27.85 -5.88 -13.41
C HIS A 218 -28.29 -6.98 -12.44
N GLU A 219 -28.56 -6.64 -11.18
CA GLU A 219 -28.89 -7.58 -10.09
C GLU A 219 -29.94 -8.62 -10.51
N LEU A 220 -31.05 -8.19 -11.11
CA LEU A 220 -32.11 -9.10 -11.57
C LEU A 220 -31.61 -10.17 -12.55
N SER A 221 -30.89 -9.75 -13.60
CA SER A 221 -30.36 -10.66 -14.61
C SER A 221 -29.33 -11.66 -14.06
N LEU A 222 -28.59 -11.24 -13.03
CA LEU A 222 -27.62 -12.10 -12.33
C LEU A 222 -28.33 -13.15 -11.47
N HIS A 223 -29.42 -12.78 -10.80
CA HIS A 223 -30.24 -13.73 -10.04
C HIS A 223 -30.91 -14.77 -10.95
N GLU A 224 -31.41 -14.36 -12.11
CA GLU A 224 -31.97 -15.28 -13.11
C GLU A 224 -30.91 -16.27 -13.64
N ALA A 225 -29.73 -15.78 -13.98
CA ALA A 225 -28.64 -16.62 -14.46
C ALA A 225 -28.13 -17.57 -13.38
N ALA A 226 -28.03 -17.12 -12.13
CA ALA A 226 -27.68 -17.96 -11.00
C ALA A 226 -28.71 -19.08 -10.78
N ALA A 227 -30.00 -18.76 -10.86
CA ALA A 227 -31.07 -19.75 -10.73
C ALA A 227 -31.04 -20.79 -11.87
N ALA A 228 -30.69 -20.38 -13.09
CA ALA A 228 -30.59 -21.26 -14.25
C ALA A 228 -29.48 -22.32 -14.14
N LEU A 229 -28.45 -22.08 -13.32
CA LEU A 229 -27.40 -23.07 -13.05
C LEU A 229 -27.89 -24.22 -12.15
N GLY A 230 -29.03 -24.06 -11.47
CA GLY A 230 -29.67 -25.10 -10.67
C GLY A 230 -28.75 -25.68 -9.58
N THR A 231 -28.79 -27.01 -9.40
CA THR A 231 -27.98 -27.73 -8.41
C THR A 231 -26.59 -28.12 -8.91
N GLN A 232 -26.18 -27.67 -10.10
CA GLN A 232 -24.87 -28.00 -10.67
C GLN A 232 -23.71 -27.35 -9.91
N VAL A 233 -23.96 -26.19 -9.29
CA VAL A 233 -22.98 -25.44 -8.50
C VAL A 233 -23.61 -24.94 -7.20
N ASN A 234 -22.82 -24.90 -6.13
CA ASN A 234 -23.25 -24.25 -4.89
C ASN A 234 -22.93 -22.76 -4.99
N LEU A 235 -23.87 -21.97 -5.49
CA LEU A 235 -23.68 -20.54 -5.73
C LEU A 235 -24.41 -19.69 -4.69
N ARG A 236 -23.67 -18.76 -4.07
CA ARG A 236 -24.21 -17.71 -3.22
C ARG A 236 -23.89 -16.34 -3.81
N MET A 237 -24.89 -15.47 -3.88
CA MET A 237 -24.72 -14.09 -4.31
C MET A 237 -24.85 -13.14 -3.13
N LEU A 238 -23.92 -12.20 -3.03
CA LEU A 238 -23.83 -11.20 -1.98
C LEU A 238 -23.75 -9.82 -2.61
N LYS A 239 -24.54 -8.88 -2.09
CA LYS A 239 -24.52 -7.49 -2.49
C LYS A 239 -23.85 -6.63 -1.42
N ASN A 240 -22.95 -5.75 -1.84
CA ASN A 240 -22.27 -4.79 -0.97
C ASN A 240 -21.63 -5.44 0.28
N ALA A 241 -20.87 -6.52 0.07
CA ALA A 241 -20.30 -7.30 1.17
C ALA A 241 -19.30 -6.48 2.01
N ALA A 242 -19.54 -6.38 3.31
CA ALA A 242 -18.63 -5.73 4.25
C ALA A 242 -17.46 -6.62 4.70
N ASN A 243 -17.58 -7.94 4.50
CA ASN A 243 -16.64 -8.97 4.95
C ASN A 243 -15.77 -9.53 3.81
N MET A 244 -15.29 -8.66 2.92
CA MET A 244 -14.42 -9.05 1.81
C MET A 244 -13.17 -9.83 2.23
N PRO A 245 -12.46 -9.49 3.33
CA PRO A 245 -11.32 -10.28 3.78
C PRO A 245 -11.66 -11.75 4.06
N GLU A 246 -12.80 -12.01 4.71
CA GLU A 246 -13.29 -13.36 5.02
C GLU A 246 -13.61 -14.13 3.73
N LEU A 247 -14.26 -13.48 2.77
CA LEU A 247 -14.61 -14.09 1.48
C LEU A 247 -13.36 -14.42 0.67
N MET A 248 -12.39 -13.51 0.64
CA MET A 248 -11.10 -13.74 -0.03
C MET A 248 -10.28 -14.83 0.66
N ALA A 249 -10.30 -14.90 2.00
CA ALA A 249 -9.63 -15.97 2.75
C ALA A 249 -10.28 -17.33 2.54
N TRP A 250 -11.61 -17.38 2.40
CA TRP A 250 -12.37 -18.59 2.08
C TRP A 250 -12.08 -19.11 0.66
N ALA A 251 -11.89 -18.22 -0.32
CA ALA A 251 -11.72 -18.61 -1.71
C ALA A 251 -10.34 -19.26 -2.00
N ASP A 252 -10.32 -20.22 -2.92
CA ASP A 252 -9.10 -20.83 -3.46
C ASP A 252 -8.58 -20.07 -4.69
N ALA A 253 -9.49 -19.46 -5.45
CA ALA A 253 -9.20 -18.59 -6.59
C ALA A 253 -10.27 -17.50 -6.73
N ALA A 254 -9.89 -16.38 -7.37
CA ALA A 254 -10.80 -15.31 -7.72
C ALA A 254 -10.91 -15.09 -9.23
N VAL A 255 -12.03 -14.53 -9.65
CA VAL A 255 -12.22 -13.92 -10.96
C VAL A 255 -12.61 -12.47 -10.72
N SER A 256 -11.82 -11.54 -11.24
CA SER A 256 -12.02 -10.13 -10.93
C SER A 256 -11.73 -9.20 -12.11
N GLY A 257 -12.38 -8.04 -12.09
CA GLY A 257 -11.89 -6.87 -12.83
C GLY A 257 -10.52 -6.44 -12.29
N ALA A 258 -9.69 -5.81 -13.13
CA ALA A 258 -8.35 -5.35 -12.77
C ALA A 258 -8.34 -3.96 -12.08
N GLY A 259 -9.25 -3.76 -11.13
CA GLY A 259 -9.39 -2.54 -10.33
C GLY A 259 -8.64 -2.56 -8.99
N THR A 260 -9.07 -1.72 -8.03
CA THR A 260 -8.43 -1.61 -6.71
C THR A 260 -8.51 -2.88 -5.86
N THR A 261 -9.50 -3.75 -6.10
CA THR A 261 -9.64 -5.08 -5.46
C THR A 261 -8.41 -5.97 -5.68
N CYS A 262 -7.63 -5.74 -6.75
CA CYS A 262 -6.38 -6.47 -6.98
C CYS A 262 -5.41 -6.37 -5.80
N TRP A 263 -5.34 -5.22 -5.14
CA TRP A 263 -4.41 -5.01 -4.03
C TRP A 263 -4.83 -5.77 -2.77
N GLU A 264 -6.14 -5.89 -2.55
CA GLU A 264 -6.73 -6.72 -1.48
C GLU A 264 -6.42 -8.21 -1.71
N MET A 265 -6.56 -8.67 -2.96
CA MET A 265 -6.20 -10.04 -3.35
C MET A 265 -4.71 -10.32 -3.20
N CYS A 266 -3.84 -9.37 -3.60
CA CYS A 266 -2.40 -9.47 -3.41
C CYS A 266 -2.05 -9.63 -1.92
N PHE A 267 -2.60 -8.76 -1.06
CA PHE A 267 -2.36 -8.78 0.38
C PHE A 267 -2.75 -10.11 1.05
N LEU A 268 -3.89 -10.69 0.66
CA LEU A 268 -4.31 -12.01 1.15
C LEU A 268 -3.70 -13.17 0.35
N GLY A 269 -2.89 -12.89 -0.68
CA GLY A 269 -2.31 -13.88 -1.58
C GLY A 269 -3.35 -14.74 -2.30
N LEU A 270 -4.51 -14.19 -2.68
CA LEU A 270 -5.55 -14.91 -3.41
C LEU A 270 -5.18 -15.00 -4.91
N PRO A 271 -4.96 -16.21 -5.47
CA PRO A 271 -4.72 -16.37 -6.90
C PRO A 271 -5.94 -15.90 -7.69
N ALA A 272 -5.73 -15.15 -8.78
CA ALA A 272 -6.82 -14.53 -9.51
C ALA A 272 -6.67 -14.63 -11.03
N LEU A 273 -7.80 -14.79 -11.72
CA LEU A 273 -7.94 -14.40 -13.13
C LEU A 273 -8.43 -12.96 -13.19
N LEU A 274 -7.77 -12.14 -13.99
CA LEU A 274 -8.09 -10.73 -14.19
C LEU A 274 -8.60 -10.49 -15.60
N VAL A 275 -9.65 -9.70 -15.69
CA VAL A 275 -10.18 -9.14 -16.94
C VAL A 275 -10.06 -7.63 -16.85
N ASP A 276 -9.52 -6.98 -17.88
CA ASP A 276 -9.62 -5.52 -17.95
C ASP A 276 -11.03 -5.15 -18.41
N LEU A 277 -11.75 -4.42 -17.55
CA LEU A 277 -13.12 -3.98 -17.82
C LEU A 277 -13.16 -2.59 -18.49
N ALA A 278 -12.06 -1.87 -18.44
CA ALA A 278 -11.88 -0.54 -19.02
C ALA A 278 -10.41 -0.34 -19.38
N GLU A 279 -10.13 0.58 -20.32
CA GLU A 279 -8.77 0.84 -20.82
C GLU A 279 -7.77 1.17 -19.71
N ASN A 280 -8.21 1.88 -18.67
CA ASN A 280 -7.38 2.25 -17.52
C ASN A 280 -7.00 1.07 -16.59
N GLN A 281 -7.63 -0.10 -16.75
CA GLN A 281 -7.29 -1.31 -15.98
C GLN A 281 -6.24 -2.18 -16.68
N LEU A 282 -6.06 -2.01 -18.00
CA LEU A 282 -5.14 -2.83 -18.79
C LEU A 282 -3.69 -2.80 -18.26
N PRO A 283 -3.09 -1.63 -17.92
CA PRO A 283 -1.74 -1.58 -17.38
C PRO A 283 -1.61 -2.27 -16.02
N VAL A 284 -2.68 -2.29 -15.22
CA VAL A 284 -2.70 -3.03 -13.94
C VAL A 284 -2.73 -4.53 -14.20
N ALA A 285 -3.62 -4.99 -15.08
CA ALA A 285 -3.79 -6.41 -15.41
C ALA A 285 -2.50 -7.01 -15.99
N GLN A 286 -1.93 -6.36 -17.01
CA GLN A 286 -0.68 -6.79 -17.64
C GLN A 286 0.47 -6.86 -16.64
N ARG A 287 0.61 -5.81 -15.81
CA ARG A 287 1.71 -5.78 -14.85
C ARG A 287 1.61 -6.85 -13.78
N LEU A 288 0.40 -7.18 -13.31
CA LEU A 288 0.19 -8.25 -12.33
C LEU A 288 0.42 -9.65 -12.94
N ASP A 289 0.09 -9.83 -14.22
CA ASP A 289 0.39 -11.06 -14.98
C ASP A 289 1.90 -11.23 -15.20
N GLU A 290 2.61 -10.18 -15.62
CA GLU A 290 4.07 -10.18 -15.75
C GLU A 290 4.79 -10.51 -14.43
N LEU A 291 4.27 -10.00 -13.31
CA LEU A 291 4.79 -10.31 -11.98
C LEU A 291 4.39 -11.73 -11.53
N GLY A 292 3.51 -12.42 -12.26
CA GLY A 292 2.99 -13.75 -11.92
C GLY A 292 2.17 -13.77 -10.63
N VAL A 293 1.54 -12.64 -10.29
CA VAL A 293 0.69 -12.47 -9.10
C VAL A 293 -0.77 -12.84 -9.40
N ALA A 294 -1.19 -12.59 -10.63
CA ALA A 294 -2.49 -12.98 -11.17
C ALA A 294 -2.31 -13.43 -12.62
N HIS A 295 -3.38 -13.88 -13.28
CA HIS A 295 -3.36 -14.16 -14.71
C HIS A 295 -4.32 -13.25 -15.46
N HIS A 296 -3.83 -12.47 -16.41
CA HIS A 296 -4.67 -11.61 -17.26
C HIS A 296 -5.21 -12.43 -18.43
N ILE A 297 -6.53 -12.54 -18.53
CA ILE A 297 -7.21 -13.37 -19.55
C ILE A 297 -7.78 -12.56 -20.72
N GLY A 298 -7.34 -11.30 -20.85
CA GLY A 298 -7.75 -10.37 -21.91
C GLY A 298 -8.85 -9.40 -21.51
N SER A 299 -9.27 -8.60 -22.49
CA SER A 299 -10.27 -7.55 -22.31
C SER A 299 -11.68 -8.11 -22.18
N SER A 300 -12.55 -7.36 -21.50
CA SER A 300 -13.98 -7.67 -21.41
C SER A 300 -14.64 -7.80 -22.78
N GLN A 301 -14.08 -7.21 -23.84
CA GLN A 301 -14.58 -7.33 -25.21
C GLN A 301 -14.16 -8.65 -25.88
N ASP A 302 -12.93 -9.11 -25.62
CA ASP A 302 -12.32 -10.26 -26.30
C ASP A 302 -12.45 -11.57 -25.52
N CYS A 303 -12.65 -11.49 -24.19
CA CYS A 303 -12.74 -12.65 -23.33
C CYS A 303 -14.08 -13.38 -23.53
N SER A 304 -14.04 -14.44 -24.33
CA SER A 304 -15.17 -15.36 -24.53
C SER A 304 -15.40 -16.28 -23.32
N SER A 305 -16.61 -16.82 -23.20
CA SER A 305 -16.94 -17.83 -22.18
C SER A 305 -16.05 -19.07 -22.25
N ALA A 306 -15.61 -19.47 -23.44
CA ALA A 306 -14.73 -20.61 -23.62
C ALA A 306 -13.30 -20.34 -23.10
N ILE A 307 -12.74 -19.17 -23.42
CA ILE A 307 -11.43 -18.74 -22.91
C ILE A 307 -11.47 -18.68 -21.38
N PHE A 308 -12.50 -18.02 -20.84
CA PHE A 308 -12.69 -17.93 -19.40
C PHE A 308 -12.73 -19.31 -18.73
N ALA A 309 -13.55 -20.23 -19.24
CA ALA A 309 -13.72 -21.55 -18.63
C ALA A 309 -12.44 -22.39 -18.69
N ALA A 310 -11.69 -22.31 -19.79
CA ALA A 310 -10.41 -22.99 -19.95
C ALA A 310 -9.36 -22.46 -18.95
N GLU A 311 -9.22 -21.15 -18.84
CA GLU A 311 -8.25 -20.54 -17.93
C GLU A 311 -8.61 -20.79 -16.45
N LEU A 312 -9.90 -20.75 -16.10
CA LEU A 312 -10.35 -21.06 -14.76
C LEU A 312 -10.08 -22.53 -14.41
N THR A 313 -10.38 -23.44 -15.33
CA THR A 313 -10.08 -24.88 -15.17
C THR A 313 -8.58 -25.09 -14.92
N ARG A 314 -7.71 -24.43 -15.69
CA ARG A 314 -6.26 -24.50 -15.55
C ARG A 314 -5.78 -23.98 -14.20
N LEU A 315 -6.28 -22.82 -13.76
CA LEU A 315 -5.92 -22.23 -12.46
C LEU A 315 -6.36 -23.12 -11.29
N LEU A 316 -7.57 -23.69 -11.36
CA LEU A 316 -8.09 -24.60 -10.33
C LEU A 316 -7.34 -25.93 -10.29
N ALA A 317 -6.79 -26.39 -11.41
CA ALA A 317 -6.00 -27.61 -11.47
C ALA A 317 -4.58 -27.45 -10.90
N SER A 318 -3.96 -26.28 -11.04
CA SER A 318 -2.54 -26.10 -10.69
C SER A 318 -2.32 -25.54 -9.28
N VAL A 319 -2.05 -26.43 -8.32
CA VAL A 319 -1.63 -26.06 -6.96
C VAL A 319 -0.35 -25.22 -6.98
N GLU A 320 0.59 -25.54 -7.86
CA GLU A 320 1.87 -24.83 -7.98
C GLU A 320 1.67 -23.39 -8.46
N THR A 321 0.88 -23.19 -9.51
CA THR A 321 0.55 -21.85 -10.02
C THR A 321 -0.11 -21.00 -8.92
N ARG A 322 -1.10 -21.56 -8.22
CA ARG A 322 -1.76 -20.87 -7.10
C ARG A 322 -0.80 -20.53 -5.97
N ARG A 323 0.11 -21.44 -5.61
CA ARG A 323 1.12 -21.19 -4.57
C ARG A 323 2.08 -20.08 -4.96
N ASN A 324 2.54 -20.06 -6.21
CA ASN A 324 3.43 -19.03 -6.72
C ASN A 324 2.76 -17.66 -6.75
N MET A 325 1.53 -17.55 -7.29
CA MET A 325 0.73 -16.33 -7.27
C MET A 325 0.52 -15.80 -5.86
N SER A 326 0.16 -16.69 -4.93
CA SER A 326 -0.06 -16.35 -3.53
C SER A 326 1.17 -15.75 -2.86
N SER A 327 2.34 -16.38 -3.01
CA SER A 327 3.59 -15.87 -2.43
C SER A 327 3.94 -14.50 -2.98
N ARG A 328 3.91 -14.35 -4.31
CA ARG A 328 4.30 -13.10 -4.98
C ARG A 328 3.34 -11.95 -4.66
N GLY A 329 2.04 -12.22 -4.57
CA GLY A 329 1.05 -11.20 -4.18
C GLY A 329 1.31 -10.66 -2.78
N ARG A 330 1.61 -11.55 -1.82
CA ARG A 330 1.90 -11.15 -0.43
C ARG A 330 3.23 -10.42 -0.26
N GLU A 331 4.19 -10.70 -1.13
CA GLU A 331 5.44 -9.94 -1.20
C GLU A 331 5.21 -8.53 -1.75
N LEU A 332 4.23 -8.37 -2.65
CA LEU A 332 3.93 -7.11 -3.33
C LEU A 332 3.16 -6.11 -2.44
N VAL A 333 2.20 -6.59 -1.62
CA VAL A 333 1.35 -5.75 -0.78
C VAL A 333 1.40 -6.20 0.68
N ASP A 334 1.87 -5.32 1.56
CA ASP A 334 2.09 -5.61 2.98
C ASP A 334 0.98 -5.11 3.93
N GLY A 335 -0.05 -4.47 3.37
CA GLY A 335 -1.18 -3.92 4.12
C GLY A 335 -0.82 -2.72 5.02
N ARG A 336 0.23 -1.97 4.68
CA ARG A 336 0.62 -0.73 5.38
C ARG A 336 0.48 0.53 4.54
N GLY A 337 0.02 0.43 3.29
CA GLY A 337 -0.02 1.55 2.35
C GLY A 337 -0.81 2.76 2.84
N ALA A 338 -2.04 2.57 3.34
CA ALA A 338 -2.86 3.67 3.88
C ALA A 338 -2.18 4.42 5.04
N SER A 339 -1.48 3.69 5.94
CA SER A 339 -0.69 4.31 7.01
C SER A 339 0.47 5.12 6.47
N ARG A 340 1.19 4.63 5.45
CA ARG A 340 2.30 5.35 4.83
C ARG A 340 1.85 6.63 4.14
N VAL A 341 0.70 6.59 3.46
CA VAL A 341 0.09 7.77 2.84
C VAL A 341 -0.32 8.79 3.91
N CYS A 342 -0.99 8.34 4.98
CA CYS A 342 -1.33 9.18 6.12
C CYS A 342 -0.10 9.82 6.77
N ASP A 343 0.97 9.05 7.03
CA ASP A 343 2.20 9.58 7.60
C ASP A 343 2.87 10.61 6.67
N ALA A 344 2.83 10.39 5.35
CA ALA A 344 3.32 11.37 4.38
C ALA A 344 2.53 12.69 4.45
N LEU A 345 1.19 12.62 4.52
CA LEU A 345 0.29 13.77 4.66
C LEU A 345 0.46 14.52 5.99
N LEU A 346 0.80 13.82 7.07
CA LEU A 346 1.04 14.44 8.39
C LEU A 346 2.41 15.11 8.51
N GLY A 347 3.17 15.21 7.41
CA GLY A 347 4.54 15.77 7.47
C GLY A 347 5.53 14.87 8.19
N ARG A 348 5.10 13.67 8.64
CA ARG A 348 6.01 12.58 9.06
C ARG A 348 6.69 11.92 7.85
N GLY A 349 6.62 12.58 6.70
CA GLY A 349 7.23 12.19 5.44
C GLY A 349 8.74 12.25 5.53
N LEU A 350 9.29 11.20 6.11
CA LEU A 350 10.71 11.01 6.28
C LEU A 350 11.44 11.02 4.93
N ARG A 351 12.41 11.92 4.78
CA ARG A 351 13.43 11.89 3.73
C ARG A 351 14.72 11.38 4.34
N MET A 352 15.42 10.49 3.64
CA MET A 352 16.73 10.01 4.07
C MET A 352 17.81 10.72 3.28
N ARG A 353 18.88 11.13 3.96
CA ARG A 353 20.12 11.57 3.31
C ARG A 353 21.34 10.98 4.01
N ARG A 354 22.46 10.91 3.30
CA ARG A 354 23.76 10.60 3.91
C ARG A 354 24.14 11.68 4.93
N ALA A 355 24.77 11.25 6.02
CA ALA A 355 25.42 12.16 6.96
C ALA A 355 26.55 12.92 6.25
N ARG A 356 26.75 14.16 6.66
CA ARG A 356 27.76 15.10 6.17
C ARG A 356 28.61 15.55 7.35
N GLU A 357 29.74 16.19 7.08
CA GLU A 357 30.65 16.66 8.14
C GLU A 357 29.96 17.56 9.17
N SER A 358 29.01 18.40 8.71
CA SER A 358 28.20 19.28 9.57
C SER A 358 27.34 18.53 10.60
N ASP A 359 27.06 17.24 10.40
CA ASP A 359 26.25 16.43 11.33
C ASP A 359 27.04 15.89 12.53
N CYS A 360 28.39 16.02 12.53
CA CYS A 360 29.23 15.49 13.59
C CYS A 360 28.78 15.95 14.98
N ARG A 361 28.44 17.24 15.11
CA ARG A 361 27.98 17.81 16.37
C ARG A 361 26.61 17.25 16.79
N LEU A 362 25.67 17.21 15.87
CA LEU A 362 24.32 16.68 16.09
C LEU A 362 24.36 15.22 16.56
N LEU A 363 25.15 14.38 15.89
CA LEU A 363 25.27 12.96 16.24
C LEU A 363 25.97 12.75 17.58
N TRP A 364 26.92 13.60 17.94
CA TRP A 364 27.54 13.58 19.26
C TRP A 364 26.53 13.90 20.37
N GLU A 365 25.70 14.91 20.16
CA GLU A 365 24.66 15.33 21.10
C GLU A 365 23.60 14.25 21.27
N TRP A 366 23.10 13.69 20.16
CA TRP A 366 22.17 12.55 20.21
C TRP A 366 22.78 11.32 20.85
N ALA A 367 24.05 11.01 20.56
CA ALA A 367 24.72 9.89 21.18
C ALA A 367 24.78 10.09 22.70
N ASN A 368 25.15 11.28 23.18
CA ASN A 368 25.30 11.57 24.61
C ASN A 368 24.00 11.87 25.37
N GLU A 369 22.86 12.00 24.68
CA GLU A 369 21.57 12.19 25.34
C GLU A 369 21.33 11.07 26.39
N PRO A 370 20.92 11.40 27.64
CA PRO A 370 20.85 10.44 28.74
C PRO A 370 20.06 9.16 28.44
N GLY A 371 18.91 9.27 27.76
CA GLY A 371 18.12 8.12 27.34
C GLY A 371 18.83 7.21 26.35
N VAL A 372 19.58 7.79 25.39
CA VAL A 372 20.41 7.02 24.45
C VAL A 372 21.57 6.34 25.18
N ARG A 373 22.28 7.05 26.07
CA ARG A 373 23.38 6.45 26.85
C ARG A 373 22.91 5.32 27.75
N ALA A 374 21.79 5.49 28.45
CA ALA A 374 21.19 4.44 29.27
C ALA A 374 20.91 3.17 28.45
N SER A 375 20.48 3.34 27.20
CA SER A 375 20.10 2.25 26.29
C SER A 375 21.25 1.69 25.45
N ALA A 376 22.43 2.32 25.47
CA ALA A 376 23.60 1.89 24.72
C ALA A 376 24.38 0.78 25.44
N PHE A 377 25.16 0.01 24.69
CA PHE A 377 26.09 -0.99 25.26
C PHE A 377 27.22 -0.34 26.08
N SER A 378 27.62 0.88 25.72
CA SER A 378 28.55 1.70 26.50
C SER A 378 27.81 2.92 27.04
N GLN A 379 27.60 2.95 28.36
CA GLN A 379 26.82 3.98 29.04
C GLN A 379 27.63 5.23 29.42
N ARG A 380 28.97 5.18 29.33
CA ARG A 380 29.81 6.37 29.58
C ARG A 380 29.53 7.46 28.56
N ALA A 381 29.60 8.72 29.01
CA ALA A 381 29.60 9.86 28.11
C ALA A 381 30.80 9.78 27.16
N ILE A 382 30.57 10.14 25.90
CA ILE A 382 31.56 10.12 24.84
C ILE A 382 32.17 11.52 24.77
N GLY A 383 33.49 11.64 25.00
CA GLY A 383 34.19 12.91 24.84
C GLY A 383 34.14 13.42 23.40
N TRP A 384 34.17 14.74 23.21
CA TRP A 384 34.08 15.35 21.87
C TRP A 384 35.18 14.85 20.93
N GLU A 385 36.44 14.86 21.37
CA GLU A 385 37.59 14.40 20.57
C GLU A 385 37.54 12.91 20.22
N GLU A 386 36.98 12.08 21.11
CA GLU A 386 36.75 10.66 20.85
C GLU A 386 35.69 10.48 19.76
N HIS A 387 34.58 11.22 19.86
CA HIS A 387 33.50 11.16 18.88
C HIS A 387 33.92 11.70 17.51
N THR A 388 34.60 12.83 17.45
CA THR A 388 35.04 13.44 16.19
C THR A 388 35.93 12.48 15.41
N ARG A 389 36.94 11.87 16.06
CA ARG A 389 37.78 10.85 15.42
C ARG A 389 36.97 9.64 14.94
N TRP A 390 36.03 9.16 15.75
CA TRP A 390 35.14 8.07 15.38
C TRP A 390 34.25 8.42 14.18
N PHE A 391 33.66 9.61 14.17
CA PHE A 391 32.72 10.07 13.14
C PHE A 391 33.41 10.21 11.78
N TYR A 392 34.54 10.92 11.71
CA TYR A 392 35.29 11.06 10.46
C TYR A 392 35.85 9.71 9.97
N GLY A 393 36.29 8.85 10.89
CA GLY A 393 36.69 7.48 10.54
C GLY A 393 35.55 6.67 9.93
N LYS A 394 34.32 6.85 10.43
CA LYS A 394 33.12 6.19 9.89
C LYS A 394 32.59 6.81 8.61
N LEU A 395 32.78 8.11 8.41
CA LEU A 395 32.38 8.80 7.19
C LEU A 395 33.28 8.41 5.99
N ALA A 396 34.55 8.09 6.25
CA ALA A 396 35.51 7.61 5.25
C ALA A 396 35.44 6.09 4.99
N ASP A 397 34.71 5.33 5.82
CA ASP A 397 34.60 3.88 5.74
C ASP A 397 33.52 3.48 4.72
N GLU A 398 33.92 2.95 3.56
CA GLU A 398 32.99 2.52 2.49
C GLU A 398 32.05 1.39 2.91
N SER A 399 32.38 0.64 3.96
CA SER A 399 31.50 -0.37 4.55
C SER A 399 30.46 0.22 5.49
N CYS A 400 30.59 1.51 5.84
CA CYS A 400 29.70 2.20 6.75
C CYS A 400 28.81 3.20 6.01
N MET A 401 27.52 3.14 6.31
CA MET A 401 26.53 4.10 5.86
C MET A 401 25.86 4.72 7.08
N ILE A 402 25.97 6.04 7.23
CA ILE A 402 25.20 6.80 8.22
C ILE A 402 24.16 7.62 7.45
N LEU A 403 22.89 7.40 7.78
CA LEU A 403 21.77 8.12 7.21
C LEU A 403 21.11 8.98 8.27
N ILE A 404 20.79 10.22 7.91
CA ILE A 404 19.97 11.14 8.70
C ILE A 404 18.58 11.15 8.08
N GLY A 405 17.58 10.92 8.92
CA GLY A 405 16.19 11.11 8.52
C GLY A 405 15.74 12.53 8.86
N GLU A 406 15.11 13.18 7.89
CA GLU A 406 14.64 14.56 7.97
C GLU A 406 13.16 14.66 7.64
N VAL A 407 12.51 15.64 8.24
CA VAL A 407 11.12 16.06 7.96
C VAL A 407 11.07 17.58 7.83
N ASP A 408 9.90 18.15 7.50
CA ASP A 408 9.64 19.60 7.52
C ASP A 408 10.81 20.45 6.99
N GLU A 409 11.17 20.28 5.71
CA GLU A 409 12.24 21.06 5.05
C GLU A 409 13.66 20.89 5.65
N GLY A 410 13.98 19.70 6.17
CA GLY A 410 15.36 19.34 6.54
C GLY A 410 15.61 19.28 8.05
N ARG A 411 14.56 19.35 8.86
CA ARG A 411 14.69 19.14 10.31
C ARG A 411 15.04 17.68 10.60
N PRO A 412 16.19 17.39 11.24
CA PRO A 412 16.63 16.02 11.49
C PRO A 412 15.87 15.39 12.67
N VAL A 413 15.29 14.20 12.45
CA VAL A 413 14.46 13.48 13.43
C VAL A 413 15.10 12.20 13.97
N GLY A 414 16.19 11.74 13.35
CA GLY A 414 16.96 10.60 13.81
C GLY A 414 18.03 10.17 12.82
N GLN A 415 18.77 9.13 13.18
CA GLN A 415 19.78 8.52 12.32
C GLN A 415 19.71 7.00 12.33
N VAL A 416 20.09 6.42 11.20
CA VAL A 416 20.33 4.98 11.07
C VAL A 416 21.75 4.79 10.59
N ARG A 417 22.50 3.91 11.24
CA ARG A 417 23.82 3.49 10.79
C ARG A 417 23.76 2.04 10.36
N ILE A 418 24.30 1.73 9.18
CA ILE A 418 24.44 0.38 8.65
C ILE A 418 25.92 0.13 8.41
N ASN A 419 26.47 -0.92 9.03
CA ASN A 419 27.83 -1.38 8.77
C ASN A 419 27.75 -2.71 8.02
N ALA A 420 28.19 -2.72 6.76
CA ALA A 420 28.31 -3.93 5.96
C ALA A 420 29.35 -4.88 6.55
N MET A 421 29.06 -6.16 6.44
CA MET A 421 29.87 -7.28 6.89
C MET A 421 30.12 -8.24 5.73
N VAL A 422 30.95 -9.25 5.96
CA VAL A 422 31.16 -10.36 5.01
C VAL A 422 29.86 -11.12 4.74
N ASN A 423 29.82 -11.85 3.61
CA ASN A 423 28.70 -12.69 3.19
C ASN A 423 27.38 -11.92 3.02
N ARG A 424 27.44 -10.67 2.51
CA ARG A 424 26.27 -9.83 2.23
C ARG A 424 25.41 -9.53 3.47
N LYS A 425 26.03 -9.57 4.66
CA LYS A 425 25.37 -9.24 5.92
C LYS A 425 25.65 -7.79 6.31
N ALA A 426 24.85 -7.22 7.19
CA ALA A 426 25.12 -5.93 7.80
C ALA A 426 24.62 -5.86 9.24
N GLU A 427 25.19 -4.97 10.04
CA GLU A 427 24.70 -4.58 11.36
C GLU A 427 24.06 -3.20 11.28
N ILE A 428 22.91 -3.02 11.95
CA ILE A 428 22.16 -1.77 11.94
C ILE A 428 21.97 -1.20 13.35
N ASP A 429 22.10 0.11 13.46
CA ASP A 429 21.86 0.89 14.67
C ASP A 429 20.84 2.00 14.38
N LEU A 430 20.00 2.31 15.37
CA LEU A 430 18.99 3.37 15.32
C LEU A 430 19.17 4.36 16.48
N SER A 431 19.05 5.65 16.18
CA SER A 431 18.83 6.69 17.19
C SER A 431 17.75 7.65 16.72
N VAL A 432 16.83 8.03 17.60
CA VAL A 432 15.75 8.98 17.31
C VAL A 432 15.94 10.21 18.20
N ALA A 433 15.85 11.39 17.59
CA ALA A 433 15.96 12.67 18.27
C ALA A 433 14.95 12.75 19.43
N LEU A 434 15.34 13.35 20.56
CA LEU A 434 14.55 13.35 21.79
C LEU A 434 13.13 13.91 21.58
N ASP A 435 13.03 15.03 20.87
CA ASP A 435 11.80 15.73 20.50
C ASP A 435 10.92 14.97 19.50
N SER A 436 11.47 13.94 18.87
CA SER A 436 10.84 13.15 17.80
C SER A 436 10.46 11.73 18.27
N ARG A 437 10.74 11.39 19.53
CA ARG A 437 10.36 10.09 20.13
C ARG A 437 8.85 9.99 20.31
N GLY A 438 8.34 8.76 20.28
CA GLY A 438 6.90 8.47 20.41
C GLY A 438 6.07 8.77 19.15
N SER A 439 6.65 9.43 18.15
CA SER A 439 5.95 9.86 16.92
C SER A 439 6.05 8.87 15.75
N GLY A 440 6.50 7.62 16.00
CA GLY A 440 6.59 6.57 14.98
C GLY A 440 7.83 6.61 14.07
N TYR A 441 8.70 7.61 14.19
CA TYR A 441 9.88 7.75 13.32
C TYR A 441 10.86 6.58 13.38
N GLY A 442 10.96 5.87 14.50
CA GLY A 442 11.90 4.75 14.63
C GLY A 442 11.71 3.67 13.56
N SER A 443 10.47 3.23 13.33
CA SER A 443 10.19 2.24 12.27
C SER A 443 10.31 2.83 10.87
N LEU A 444 9.92 4.09 10.67
CA LEU A 444 10.05 4.77 9.37
C LEU A 444 11.52 4.92 8.95
N LEU A 445 12.39 5.30 9.89
CA LEU A 445 13.84 5.40 9.71
C LEU A 445 14.44 4.06 9.30
N LEU A 446 14.08 2.99 10.00
CA LEU A 446 14.54 1.65 9.68
C LEU A 446 14.04 1.17 8.32
N GLU A 447 12.76 1.32 8.01
CA GLU A 447 12.19 0.93 6.70
C GLU A 447 12.88 1.65 5.54
N ALA A 448 13.11 2.97 5.68
CA ALA A 448 13.77 3.76 4.66
C ALA A 448 15.25 3.38 4.50
N ALA A 449 15.97 3.15 5.61
CA ALA A 449 17.37 2.72 5.56
C ALA A 449 17.55 1.31 5.00
N LEU A 450 16.64 0.38 5.32
CA LEU A 450 16.66 -0.98 4.77
C LEU A 450 16.46 -0.99 3.26
N HIS A 451 15.59 -0.12 2.75
CA HIS A 451 15.39 0.03 1.30
C HIS A 451 16.70 0.39 0.61
N GLU A 452 17.39 1.43 1.08
CA GLU A 452 18.68 1.86 0.51
C GLU A 452 19.76 0.76 0.63
N ALA A 453 19.80 0.05 1.76
CA ALA A 453 20.76 -1.04 1.97
C ALA A 453 20.53 -2.21 0.99
N PHE A 454 19.28 -2.61 0.81
CA PHE A 454 18.89 -3.72 -0.04
C PHE A 454 18.97 -3.40 -1.54
N GLU A 455 18.65 -2.17 -1.94
CA GLU A 455 18.80 -1.72 -3.33
C GLU A 455 20.25 -1.74 -3.82
N SER A 456 21.23 -1.59 -2.91
CA SER A 456 22.65 -1.69 -3.27
C SER A 456 23.03 -3.05 -3.87
N GLY A 457 22.21 -4.09 -3.65
CA GLY A 457 22.49 -5.47 -4.06
C GLY A 457 23.66 -6.13 -3.33
N ARG A 458 24.34 -5.42 -2.40
CA ARG A 458 25.49 -5.90 -1.63
C ARG A 458 25.10 -6.54 -0.31
N ILE A 459 23.94 -6.20 0.22
CA ILE A 459 23.42 -6.69 1.50
C ILE A 459 22.12 -7.45 1.22
N ASP A 460 22.00 -8.65 1.76
CA ASP A 460 20.76 -9.43 1.77
C ASP A 460 20.26 -9.74 3.19
N THR A 461 21.07 -9.49 4.22
CA THR A 461 20.72 -9.80 5.60
C THR A 461 21.18 -8.69 6.53
N VAL A 462 20.29 -8.18 7.37
CA VAL A 462 20.58 -7.12 8.33
C VAL A 462 20.29 -7.61 9.75
N HIS A 463 21.27 -7.44 10.64
CA HIS A 463 21.19 -7.83 12.04
C HIS A 463 21.13 -6.60 12.95
N ALA A 464 20.26 -6.65 13.96
CA ALA A 464 20.18 -5.64 14.99
C ALA A 464 20.38 -6.28 16.37
N TYR A 465 21.10 -5.58 17.24
CA TYR A 465 21.36 -6.01 18.62
C TYR A 465 20.87 -4.94 19.58
N ILE A 466 19.89 -5.31 20.41
CA ILE A 466 19.14 -4.36 21.23
C ILE A 466 19.25 -4.79 22.68
N ARG A 467 19.57 -3.87 23.59
CA ARG A 467 19.53 -4.17 25.01
C ARG A 467 18.11 -4.55 25.46
N PRO A 468 17.92 -5.59 26.30
CA PRO A 468 16.59 -6.04 26.73
C PRO A 468 15.73 -4.95 27.37
N GLU A 469 16.35 -3.95 27.99
CA GLU A 469 15.66 -2.83 28.62
C GLU A 469 15.09 -1.82 27.59
N ASN A 470 15.60 -1.80 26.36
CA ASN A 470 15.18 -0.87 25.30
C ASN A 470 13.99 -1.43 24.49
N GLN A 471 12.87 -1.62 25.19
CA GLN A 471 11.59 -2.08 24.63
C GLN A 471 11.08 -1.21 23.47
N ALA A 472 11.36 0.10 23.50
CA ALA A 472 10.95 1.01 22.44
C ALA A 472 11.66 0.70 21.11
N SER A 473 12.98 0.44 21.16
CA SER A 473 13.75 0.03 19.99
C SER A 473 13.29 -1.34 19.49
N ALA A 474 13.13 -2.33 20.37
CA ALA A 474 12.63 -3.66 20.00
C ALA A 474 11.33 -3.58 19.18
N ARG A 475 10.34 -2.81 19.66
CA ARG A 475 9.09 -2.57 18.94
C ARG A 475 9.29 -1.86 17.60
N ALA A 476 10.24 -0.94 17.49
CA ALA A 476 10.53 -0.25 16.23
C ALA A 476 11.11 -1.22 15.18
N PHE A 477 12.03 -2.09 15.59
CA PHE A 477 12.62 -3.13 14.74
C PHE A 477 11.58 -4.17 14.31
N GLU A 478 10.73 -4.65 15.21
CA GLU A 478 9.63 -5.55 14.89
C GLU A 478 8.64 -4.91 13.90
N LYS A 479 8.27 -3.64 14.12
CA LYS A 479 7.41 -2.90 13.18
C LYS A 479 8.03 -2.74 11.80
N ALA A 480 9.35 -2.58 11.73
CA ALA A 480 10.12 -2.55 10.48
C ALA A 480 10.37 -3.94 9.86
N GLY A 481 9.76 -4.99 10.41
CA GLY A 481 9.75 -6.34 9.85
C GLY A 481 10.94 -7.22 10.27
N PHE A 482 11.72 -6.81 11.26
CA PHE A 482 12.75 -7.69 11.82
C PHE A 482 12.11 -8.82 12.64
N SER A 483 12.69 -10.02 12.53
CA SER A 483 12.27 -11.20 13.29
C SER A 483 13.26 -11.50 14.42
N PRO A 484 12.79 -11.84 15.63
CA PRO A 484 13.66 -12.21 16.74
C PRO A 484 14.41 -13.51 16.46
N GLN A 485 15.68 -13.57 16.85
CA GLN A 485 16.60 -14.71 16.70
C GLN A 485 17.07 -15.27 18.06
N GLY A 486 16.59 -14.71 19.17
CA GLY A 486 17.01 -15.06 20.52
C GLY A 486 17.89 -13.99 21.16
N LYS A 487 18.87 -14.41 21.96
CA LYS A 487 19.79 -13.51 22.68
C LYS A 487 21.24 -13.81 22.29
N LYS A 488 22.06 -12.77 22.21
CA LYS A 488 23.49 -12.87 21.90
C LYS A 488 24.28 -11.93 22.79
N GLU A 489 25.45 -12.35 23.24
CA GLU A 489 26.36 -11.47 23.98
C GLU A 489 27.04 -10.49 23.01
N VAL A 490 26.91 -9.19 23.29
CA VAL A 490 27.52 -8.10 22.52
C VAL A 490 28.22 -7.17 23.50
N ARG A 491 29.55 -7.07 23.36
CA ARG A 491 30.41 -6.24 24.24
C ARG A 491 30.22 -6.52 25.74
N GLY A 492 30.09 -7.80 26.11
CA GLY A 492 29.91 -8.22 27.51
C GLY A 492 28.48 -8.03 28.06
N VAL A 493 27.51 -7.66 27.21
CA VAL A 493 26.11 -7.48 27.60
C VAL A 493 25.22 -8.39 26.76
N MET A 494 24.28 -9.09 27.41
CA MET A 494 23.29 -9.87 26.69
C MET A 494 22.30 -8.96 25.95
N ALA A 495 22.26 -9.08 24.62
CA ALA A 495 21.37 -8.35 23.72
C ALA A 495 20.28 -9.26 23.15
N LEU A 496 19.11 -8.70 22.87
CA LEU A 496 18.12 -9.28 21.97
C LEU A 496 18.66 -9.19 20.54
N HIS A 497 18.65 -10.31 19.83
CA HIS A 497 19.10 -10.39 18.44
C HIS A 497 17.89 -10.41 17.50
N TYR A 498 17.88 -9.49 16.55
CA TYR A 498 16.86 -9.39 15.52
C TYR A 498 17.51 -9.49 14.14
N CYS A 499 16.79 -10.05 13.18
CA CYS A 499 17.26 -10.24 11.81
C CYS A 499 16.18 -9.86 10.78
N ARG A 500 16.60 -9.20 9.70
CA ARG A 500 15.78 -8.92 8.52
C ARG A 500 16.52 -9.40 7.28
N GLU A 501 15.89 -10.28 6.52
CA GLU A 501 16.40 -10.73 5.23
C GLU A 501 15.75 -9.93 4.09
N LEU A 502 16.49 -9.77 2.99
CA LEU A 502 15.99 -9.26 1.73
C LEU A 502 14.85 -10.18 1.29
N PRO A 503 13.66 -9.63 0.97
CA PRO A 503 12.59 -10.44 0.40
C PRO A 503 13.14 -11.17 -0.83
N VAL A 504 13.04 -12.50 -0.84
CA VAL A 504 13.58 -13.32 -1.92
C VAL A 504 12.84 -12.96 -3.21
N ARG A 505 13.42 -12.08 -4.03
CA ARG A 505 13.07 -12.01 -5.45
C ARG A 505 13.53 -13.33 -6.05
N ARG A 506 12.65 -14.34 -6.13
CA ARG A 506 12.93 -15.54 -6.93
C ARG A 506 13.03 -15.10 -8.38
N GLY A 507 14.27 -14.80 -8.78
CA GLY A 507 14.62 -14.41 -10.14
C GLY A 507 14.20 -15.50 -11.12
N TYR A 508 13.58 -15.03 -12.20
CA TYR A 508 13.40 -15.75 -13.45
C TYR A 508 14.73 -16.38 -13.86
N MET A 509 14.85 -17.71 -13.76
CA MET A 509 15.86 -18.42 -14.54
C MET A 509 15.40 -18.41 -15.99
N LYS A 510 16.14 -17.68 -16.83
CA LYS A 510 16.12 -17.85 -18.27
C LYS A 510 16.68 -19.23 -18.59
N ASP A 511 15.82 -20.22 -18.75
CA ASP A 511 16.14 -21.43 -19.50
C ASP A 511 16.12 -21.08 -20.99
N VAL A 512 17.21 -20.49 -21.47
CA VAL A 512 17.59 -20.63 -22.87
C VAL A 512 18.46 -21.88 -22.93
N ALA A 513 17.80 -23.03 -22.97
CA ALA A 513 18.44 -24.27 -23.35
C ALA A 513 18.90 -24.11 -24.82
N ARG A 514 20.23 -24.11 -24.98
CA ARG A 514 20.92 -24.28 -26.25
C ARG A 514 20.42 -25.59 -26.89
N SER A 515 19.74 -25.49 -28.02
CA SER A 515 19.63 -26.58 -28.98
C SER A 515 20.95 -26.66 -29.75
N GLY A 516 21.77 -27.63 -29.36
CA GLY A 516 22.62 -28.38 -30.27
C GLY A 516 21.88 -29.63 -30.72
#